data_AF-A0A971ETF8-F1
#
_entry.id   AF-A0A971ETF8-F1
#
_cell.length_a   1.000
_cell.length_b   1.000
_cell.length_c   1.000
_cell.angle_alpha   90.00
_cell.angle_beta   90.00
_cell.angle_gamma   90.00
#
_symmetry.space_group_name_H-M   'P 1'
#
loop_
_entity.id
_entity.type
_entity.pdbx_description
1 polymer ?
#
loop_
_entity_poly.entity_id
_entity_poly.type
_entity_poly.pdbx_seq_one_letter_code
_entity_poly.pdbx_strand_id
1 'polypeptide(L)'
;MVRLGRVILWGLIFVLVLLAIDLSLIYLGSDISFASAPRRFYVDFRTRLLLLVFPEEDVVAAKIAVREEPVSGRKASLANDGEPRYFYIDGEGEIRFAVTLRDIPSAFRSEAKSLAR
;
A
#
# COMPACT_ATOMS: atom_id res chain seq x y z
N MET A 1 -34.66 -28.77 20.99
CA MET A 1 -34.28 -27.36 20.78
C MET A 1 -32.99 -26.95 21.49
N VAL A 2 -32.77 -27.31 22.76
CA VAL A 2 -31.56 -26.92 23.54
C VAL A 2 -30.23 -27.32 22.89
N ARG A 3 -30.17 -28.51 22.25
CA ARG A 3 -28.96 -28.97 21.53
C ARG A 3 -28.62 -28.10 20.32
N LEU A 4 -29.64 -27.65 19.59
CA LEU A 4 -29.48 -26.78 18.43
C LEU A 4 -29.10 -25.36 18.87
N GLY A 5 -29.73 -24.84 19.92
CA GLY A 5 -29.36 -23.56 20.52
C GLY A 5 -27.91 -23.52 20.98
N ARG A 6 -27.42 -24.62 21.56
CA ARG A 6 -26.00 -24.77 21.95
C ARG A 6 -25.06 -24.73 20.73
N VAL A 7 -25.41 -25.42 19.64
CA VAL A 7 -24.59 -25.39 18.41
C VAL A 7 -24.58 -23.99 17.79
N ILE A 8 -25.72 -23.32 17.73
CA ILE A 8 -25.83 -21.94 17.22
C ILE A 8 -25.01 -21.00 18.10
N LEU A 9 -25.10 -21.12 19.43
CA LEU A 9 -24.34 -20.31 20.36
C LEU A 9 -22.82 -20.49 20.16
N TRP A 10 -22.36 -21.74 20.07
CA TRP A 10 -20.95 -22.03 19.80
C TRP A 10 -20.51 -21.55 18.41
N GLY A 11 -21.38 -21.66 17.39
CA GLY A 11 -21.12 -21.11 16.07
C GLY A 11 -21.00 -19.59 16.06
N LEU A 12 -21.87 -18.89 16.78
CA LEU A 12 -21.81 -17.44 16.94
C LEU A 12 -20.52 -17.01 17.65
N ILE A 13 -20.17 -17.68 18.75
CA ILE A 13 -18.91 -17.43 19.46
C ILE A 13 -17.71 -17.66 18.54
N PHE A 14 -17.72 -18.74 17.76
CA PHE A 14 -16.66 -19.05 16.81
C PHE A 14 -16.50 -17.95 15.75
N VAL A 15 -17.61 -17.47 15.17
CA VAL A 15 -17.58 -16.35 14.21
C VAL A 15 -17.07 -15.07 14.87
N LEU A 16 -17.45 -14.79 16.11
CA LEU A 16 -17.00 -13.62 16.85
C LEU A 16 -15.49 -13.67 17.11
N VAL A 17 -14.95 -14.85 17.44
CA VAL A 17 -13.51 -15.06 17.59
C VAL A 17 -12.79 -14.84 16.25
N LEU A 18 -13.31 -15.36 15.15
CA LEU A 18 -12.74 -15.12 13.81
C LEU A 18 -12.72 -13.64 13.45
N LEU A 19 -13.80 -12.91 13.75
CA LEU A 19 -13.88 -11.46 13.56
C LEU A 19 -12.82 -10.74 14.41
N ALA A 20 -12.66 -11.11 15.68
CA ALA A 20 -11.65 -10.51 16.54
C ALA A 20 -10.23 -10.69 15.96
N ILE A 21 -9.95 -11.85 15.34
CA ILE A 21 -8.67 -12.10 14.66
C ILE A 21 -8.54 -11.24 13.40
N ASP A 22 -9.57 -11.14 12.55
CA ASP A 22 -9.59 -10.27 11.36
C ASP A 22 -9.32 -8.80 11.76
N LEU A 23 -10.03 -8.30 12.77
CA LEU A 23 -9.83 -6.94 13.29
C LEU A 23 -8.42 -6.77 13.88
N SER A 24 -7.91 -7.76 14.61
CA SER A 24 -6.54 -7.72 15.14
C SER A 24 -5.51 -7.57 14.03
N LEU A 25 -5.63 -8.35 12.96
CA LEU A 25 -4.71 -8.27 11.81
C LEU A 25 -4.78 -6.93 11.08
N ILE A 26 -5.89 -6.19 11.17
CA ILE A 26 -6.05 -4.89 10.49
C ILE A 26 -5.60 -3.73 11.39
N TYR A 27 -6.05 -3.71 12.65
CA TYR A 27 -5.94 -2.54 13.52
C TYR A 27 -4.83 -2.62 14.56
N LEU A 28 -4.47 -3.81 15.03
CA LEU A 28 -3.29 -3.97 15.87
C LEU A 28 -2.08 -3.92 14.92
N GLY A 29 -1.48 -2.74 14.80
CA GLY A 29 -0.24 -2.53 14.06
C GLY A 29 0.82 -3.53 14.49
N SER A 30 1.72 -3.88 13.57
CA SER A 30 2.80 -4.82 13.81
C SER A 30 3.90 -4.19 14.66
N ASP A 31 3.65 -4.02 15.96
CA ASP A 31 4.71 -3.73 16.94
C ASP A 31 5.67 -4.93 17.09
N ILE A 32 5.30 -6.08 16.52
CA ILE A 32 6.06 -7.32 16.52
C ILE A 32 6.65 -7.56 15.11
N SER A 33 7.95 -7.30 14.97
CA SER A 33 8.68 -7.32 13.69
C SER A 33 8.50 -8.62 12.89
N PHE A 34 8.36 -9.77 13.58
CA PHE A 34 8.20 -11.11 12.96
C PHE A 34 6.83 -11.36 12.33
N ALA A 35 5.79 -10.59 12.67
CA ALA A 35 4.43 -10.78 12.14
C ALA A 35 4.14 -9.92 10.89
N SER A 36 5.09 -9.08 10.46
CA SER A 36 4.88 -8.07 9.43
C SER A 36 4.61 -8.66 8.03
N ALA A 37 5.35 -9.69 7.62
CA ALA A 37 5.20 -10.32 6.30
C ALA A 37 3.85 -11.05 6.10
N PRO A 38 3.45 -12.01 6.96
CA PRO A 38 2.18 -12.72 6.79
C PRO A 38 0.97 -11.80 6.96
N ARG A 39 1.04 -10.79 7.86
CA ARG A 39 -0.02 -9.79 8.01
C ARG A 39 -0.20 -8.96 6.73
N ARG A 40 0.90 -8.51 6.11
CA ARG A 40 0.86 -7.76 4.84
C ARG A 40 0.21 -8.59 3.74
N PHE A 41 0.60 -9.86 3.61
CA PHE A 41 -0.03 -10.78 2.67
C PHE A 41 -1.53 -10.92 2.92
N TYR A 42 -1.92 -11.14 4.18
CA TYR A 42 -3.33 -11.29 4.56
C TYR A 42 -4.17 -10.06 4.20
N VAL A 43 -3.68 -8.86 4.54
CA VAL A 43 -4.38 -7.60 4.25
C VAL A 43 -4.52 -7.37 2.75
N ASP A 44 -3.47 -7.63 1.96
CA ASP A 44 -3.52 -7.50 0.50
C ASP A 44 -4.49 -8.52 -0.12
N PHE A 45 -4.42 -9.78 0.31
CA PHE A 45 -5.32 -10.84 -0.14
C PHE A 45 -6.78 -10.50 0.15
N ARG A 46 -7.10 -10.12 1.39
CA ARG A 46 -8.45 -9.73 1.81
C ARG A 46 -8.98 -8.55 0.98
N THR A 47 -8.14 -7.54 0.74
CA THR A 47 -8.53 -6.37 -0.05
C THR A 47 -8.87 -6.77 -1.49
N ARG A 48 -8.06 -7.60 -2.13
CA ARG A 48 -8.34 -8.12 -3.48
C ARG A 48 -9.57 -9.00 -3.51
N LEU A 49 -9.75 -9.87 -2.52
CA LEU A 49 -10.93 -10.72 -2.41
C LEU A 49 -12.21 -9.88 -2.31
N LEU A 50 -12.20 -8.83 -1.50
CA LEU A 50 -13.33 -7.91 -1.39
C LEU A 50 -13.58 -7.15 -2.69
N LEU A 51 -12.55 -6.74 -3.44
CA LEU A 51 -12.71 -6.11 -4.75
C LEU A 51 -13.32 -7.06 -5.80
N LEU A 52 -13.07 -8.38 -5.70
CA LEU A 52 -13.69 -9.37 -6.58
C LEU A 52 -15.19 -9.54 -6.26
N VAL A 53 -15.58 -9.47 -4.99
CA VAL A 53 -16.98 -9.64 -4.55
C VAL A 53 -17.77 -8.34 -4.66
N PHE A 54 -17.12 -7.22 -4.36
CA PHE A 54 -17.65 -5.87 -4.38
C PHE A 54 -16.77 -5.02 -5.30
N PRO A 55 -16.96 -5.12 -6.64
CA PRO A 55 -16.20 -4.31 -7.57
C PRO A 55 -16.42 -2.83 -7.27
N GLU A 56 -15.34 -2.11 -6.99
CA GLU A 56 -15.34 -0.65 -6.84
C GLU A 56 -15.56 -0.02 -8.23
N GLU A 57 -16.80 0.08 -8.69
CA GLU A 57 -17.10 0.76 -9.96
C GLU A 57 -16.90 2.30 -9.88
N ASP A 58 -16.76 2.89 -8.69
CA ASP A 58 -16.80 4.36 -8.54
C ASP A 58 -15.72 4.99 -7.63
N VAL A 59 -14.93 4.19 -6.91
CA VAL A 59 -14.05 4.72 -5.84
C VAL A 59 -12.65 5.07 -6.35
N VAL A 60 -12.25 4.51 -7.50
CA VAL A 60 -11.00 4.86 -8.17
C VAL A 60 -11.05 6.31 -8.68
N ALA A 61 -12.19 6.77 -9.20
CA ALA A 61 -12.39 8.16 -9.60
C ALA A 61 -12.31 9.11 -8.38
N ALA A 62 -12.91 8.75 -7.26
CA ALA A 62 -12.87 9.54 -6.02
C ALA A 62 -11.48 9.53 -5.33
N LYS A 63 -10.75 8.41 -5.36
CA LYS A 63 -9.42 8.29 -4.72
C LYS A 63 -8.29 8.90 -5.54
N ILE A 64 -8.46 8.99 -6.87
CA ILE A 64 -7.61 9.81 -7.74
C ILE A 64 -7.90 11.30 -7.51
N ALA A 65 -9.17 11.70 -7.38
CA ALA A 65 -9.54 13.10 -7.12
C ALA A 65 -9.11 13.62 -5.73
N VAL A 66 -9.09 12.77 -4.69
CA VAL A 66 -8.64 13.15 -3.34
C VAL A 66 -7.11 13.07 -3.18
N ARG A 67 -6.41 12.32 -4.05
CA ARG A 67 -4.93 12.38 -4.16
C ARG A 67 -4.48 13.40 -5.20
N GLU A 68 -5.25 14.47 -5.38
CA GLU A 68 -4.77 15.76 -5.87
C GLU A 68 -4.56 16.72 -4.68
N GLU A 69 -3.99 16.23 -3.57
CA GLU A 69 -3.12 17.12 -2.81
C GLU A 69 -1.98 17.49 -3.77
N PRO A 70 -1.73 18.79 -4.03
CA PRO A 70 -0.58 19.18 -4.81
C PRO A 70 0.60 18.56 -4.08
N VAL A 71 1.34 17.66 -4.75
CA VAL A 71 2.67 17.29 -4.28
C VAL A 71 3.48 18.58 -4.32
N SER A 72 3.36 19.37 -3.26
CA SER A 72 4.11 20.55 -2.88
C SER A 72 5.50 20.05 -2.49
N GLY A 73 6.14 19.58 -3.53
CA GLY A 73 7.46 18.98 -3.67
C GLY A 73 7.85 18.99 -5.15
N ARG A 74 6.91 19.25 -6.07
CA ARG A 74 7.15 19.60 -7.48
C ARG A 74 7.67 21.05 -7.63
N LYS A 75 8.71 21.37 -6.86
CA LYS A 75 9.58 22.53 -7.08
C LYS A 75 11.01 22.27 -6.59
N ALA A 76 11.47 21.02 -6.64
CA ALA A 76 12.89 20.68 -6.55
C ALA A 76 13.40 20.06 -7.86
N SER A 77 12.97 20.60 -9.01
CA SER A 77 13.64 20.45 -10.33
C SER A 77 12.89 21.27 -11.40
N LEU A 78 12.78 22.59 -11.20
CA LEU A 78 12.75 23.48 -12.36
C LEU A 78 14.21 23.62 -12.81
N ALA A 79 14.62 22.93 -13.89
CA ALA A 79 15.72 23.34 -14.79
C ALA A 79 16.12 22.32 -15.88
N ASN A 80 15.26 21.42 -16.39
CA ASN A 80 15.56 20.72 -17.65
C ASN A 80 14.27 20.18 -18.30
N ASP A 81 13.87 20.77 -19.43
CA ASP A 81 12.69 20.42 -20.25
C ASP A 81 12.89 19.11 -21.04
N GLY A 82 13.31 18.04 -20.37
CA GLY A 82 13.61 16.75 -20.99
C GLY A 82 12.74 15.61 -20.47
N GLU A 83 12.56 14.58 -21.30
CA GLU A 83 11.95 13.31 -20.87
C GLU A 83 12.84 12.63 -19.81
N PRO A 84 12.27 12.13 -18.69
CA PRO A 84 13.04 11.48 -17.63
C PRO A 84 13.72 10.22 -18.15
N ARG A 85 15.04 10.12 -17.96
CA ARG A 85 15.88 9.00 -18.43
C ARG A 85 16.37 8.10 -17.31
N TYR A 86 16.23 8.53 -16.06
CA TYR A 86 16.69 7.81 -14.88
C TYR A 86 15.65 7.84 -13.78
N PHE A 87 15.66 6.80 -12.94
CA PHE A 87 14.95 6.78 -11.67
C PHE A 87 15.86 6.29 -10.54
N TYR A 88 15.59 6.72 -9.32
CA TYR A 88 16.29 6.29 -8.11
C TYR A 88 15.31 6.22 -6.93
N ILE A 89 15.67 5.50 -5.88
CA ILE A 89 14.94 5.47 -4.60
C ILE A 89 15.66 6.42 -3.64
N ASP A 90 14.93 7.33 -3.02
CA ASP A 90 15.50 8.26 -2.04
C ASP A 90 15.57 7.66 -0.61
N GLY A 91 16.09 8.42 0.34
CA GLY A 91 16.23 7.98 1.74
C GLY A 91 14.90 7.73 2.47
N GLU A 92 13.78 8.12 1.89
CA GLU A 92 12.41 7.89 2.40
C GLU A 92 11.76 6.68 1.73
N GLY A 93 12.43 6.05 0.75
CA GLY A 93 11.90 4.92 0.00
C GLY A 93 11.03 5.31 -1.19
N GLU A 94 11.01 6.58 -1.57
CA GLU A 94 10.19 7.09 -2.67
C GLU A 94 10.95 7.07 -4.01
N ILE A 95 10.22 6.76 -5.09
CA ILE A 95 10.79 6.73 -6.44
C ILE A 95 10.85 8.15 -7.01
N ARG A 96 12.05 8.60 -7.37
CA ARG A 96 12.31 9.91 -7.98
C ARG A 96 12.80 9.74 -9.40
N PHE A 97 12.46 10.68 -10.27
CA PHE A 97 12.82 10.69 -11.69
C PHE A 97 13.78 11.83 -12.01
N ALA A 98 14.73 11.59 -12.90
CA ALA A 98 15.73 12.56 -13.32
C ALA A 98 15.98 12.51 -14.83
N VAL A 99 16.23 13.67 -15.44
CA VAL A 99 16.57 13.80 -16.87
C VAL A 99 18.02 13.38 -17.10
N THR A 100 18.94 13.80 -16.22
CA THR A 100 20.34 13.43 -16.27
C THR A 100 20.83 12.85 -14.96
N LEU A 101 21.90 12.04 -15.01
CA LEU A 101 22.52 11.48 -13.81
C LEU A 101 23.10 12.57 -12.86
N ARG A 102 23.38 13.77 -13.39
CA ARG A 102 23.87 14.91 -12.59
C ARG A 102 22.80 15.50 -11.70
N ASP A 103 21.53 15.40 -12.12
CA ASP A 103 20.38 15.89 -11.37
C ASP A 103 20.06 15.02 -10.14
N ILE A 104 20.65 13.81 -10.06
CA ILE A 104 20.51 12.90 -8.92
C ILE A 104 21.53 13.28 -7.84
N PRO A 105 21.15 13.38 -6.56
CA PRO A 105 22.09 13.61 -5.46
C PRO A 105 23.17 12.53 -5.42
N SER A 106 24.42 12.91 -5.09
CA SER A 106 25.59 12.01 -5.19
C SER A 106 25.42 10.69 -4.44
N ALA A 107 24.73 10.71 -3.29
CA ALA A 107 24.44 9.52 -2.50
C ALA A 107 23.59 8.46 -3.23
N PHE A 108 22.73 8.88 -4.17
CA PHE A 108 21.78 7.99 -4.85
C PHE A 108 22.16 7.68 -6.30
N ARG A 109 23.26 8.25 -6.82
CA ARG A 109 23.69 8.06 -8.22
C ARG A 109 24.09 6.62 -8.55
N SER A 110 24.69 5.92 -7.59
CA SER A 110 25.14 4.53 -7.76
C SER A 110 23.97 3.54 -7.87
N GLU A 111 22.83 3.89 -7.28
CA GLU A 111 21.62 3.05 -7.25
C GLU A 111 20.60 3.44 -8.33
N ALA A 112 20.86 4.55 -9.04
CA ALA A 112 20.01 5.03 -10.11
C ALA A 112 19.98 4.04 -11.29
N LYS A 113 18.79 3.79 -11.81
CA LYS A 113 18.56 2.96 -13.00
C LYS A 113 18.12 3.81 -14.17
N SER A 114 18.55 3.42 -15.37
CA SER A 114 18.08 4.06 -16.61
C SER A 114 16.71 3.52 -17.01
N LEU A 115 15.87 4.42 -17.52
CA LEU A 115 14.56 4.15 -18.13
C LEU A 115 14.66 3.89 -19.63
N ALA A 116 15.86 3.59 -20.14
CA ALA A 116 16.09 3.35 -21.56
C ALA A 116 15.04 2.38 -22.13
N ARG A 117 14.39 2.84 -23.20
CA ARG A 117 13.41 2.09 -23.98
C ARG A 117 14.09 1.02 -24.83
#